data_AF-A0A1F9NDQ5-F1
#
_entry.id   AF-A0A1F9NDQ5-F1
#
_cell.length_a   1.000
_cell.length_b   1.000
_cell.length_c   1.000
_cell.angle_alpha   90.00
_cell.angle_beta   90.00
_cell.angle_gamma   90.00
#
_symmetry.space_group_name_H-M   'P 1'
#
loop_
_entity.id
_entity.type
_entity.pdbx_description
1 polymer ?
#
loop_
_entity_poly.entity_id
_entity_poly.type
_entity_poly.pdbx_seq_one_letter_code
_entity_poly.pdbx_strand_id
1 'polypeptide(L)'
;MNSGDDKDPMNWTIATFTDISQRKAIEKEKFEKERLQGVLEMAGAVCHEINQPLQAILGYSELLLMGSESRYIEQRNIQSIKSQAARIGKITKKLSGITHYRTVDYPGKSKIIDIWGMGNDTEY
;
A
#
# COMPACT_ATOMS: atom_id res chain seq x y z
N MET A 1 -3.59 -75.76 -27.38
CA MET A 1 -2.33 -75.29 -26.78
C MET A 1 -2.24 -73.78 -26.95
N ASN A 2 -1.92 -73.11 -25.86
CA ASN A 2 -1.67 -71.67 -25.71
C ASN A 2 -0.66 -71.13 -26.70
N SER A 3 -0.80 -69.85 -27.04
CA SER A 3 0.15 -68.81 -26.60
C SER A 3 -0.42 -67.44 -26.95
N GLY A 4 -1.05 -66.81 -25.96
CA GLY A 4 -1.35 -65.38 -25.99
C GLY A 4 -0.05 -64.60 -25.83
N ASP A 5 0.17 -63.66 -26.74
CA ASP A 5 1.15 -62.60 -26.57
C ASP A 5 0.36 -61.29 -26.55
N ASP A 6 -0.24 -61.02 -25.40
CA ASP A 6 -0.86 -59.75 -25.05
C ASP A 6 0.06 -59.12 -24.00
N LYS A 7 1.10 -58.45 -24.48
CA LYS A 7 1.98 -57.63 -23.65
C LYS A 7 1.63 -56.18 -23.90
N ASP A 8 0.57 -55.74 -23.24
CA ASP A 8 0.35 -54.32 -22.99
C ASP A 8 1.61 -53.79 -22.25
N PRO A 9 2.36 -52.83 -22.83
CA PRO A 9 3.56 -52.28 -22.21
C PRO A 9 3.13 -51.42 -21.01
N MET A 10 2.83 -52.09 -19.91
CA MET A 10 2.28 -51.52 -18.69
C MET A 10 3.20 -50.40 -18.20
N ASN A 11 2.76 -49.16 -18.42
CA ASN A 11 3.35 -47.91 -17.98
C ASN A 11 3.69 -47.96 -16.48
N TRP A 12 4.98 -47.92 -16.13
CA TRP A 12 5.41 -47.76 -14.76
C TRP A 12 5.37 -46.28 -14.40
N THR A 13 4.31 -45.86 -13.69
CA THR A 13 4.22 -44.51 -13.14
C THR A 13 4.78 -44.53 -11.72
N ILE A 14 5.86 -43.78 -11.49
CA ILE A 14 6.39 -43.54 -10.14
C ILE A 14 5.72 -42.26 -9.63
N ALA A 15 4.95 -42.38 -8.55
CA ALA A 15 4.40 -41.24 -7.82
C ALA A 15 5.19 -41.04 -6.53
N THR A 16 5.69 -39.84 -6.30
CA THR A 16 6.30 -39.43 -5.04
C THR A 16 5.36 -38.51 -4.28
N PHE A 17 5.21 -38.75 -2.98
CA PHE A 17 4.41 -37.91 -2.10
C PHE A 17 5.35 -37.21 -1.13
N THR A 18 5.40 -35.88 -1.19
CA THR A 18 6.15 -35.07 -0.24
C THR A 18 5.15 -34.28 0.59
N ASP A 19 5.23 -34.41 1.92
CA ASP A 19 4.45 -33.55 2.81
C ASP A 19 5.01 -32.12 2.74
N ILE A 20 4.23 -31.23 2.14
CA ILE A 20 4.54 -29.81 1.99
C ILE A 20 3.76 -28.93 2.96
N SER A 21 3.03 -29.53 3.91
CA SER A 21 2.09 -28.82 4.80
C SER A 21 2.82 -27.77 5.64
N GLN A 22 3.95 -28.14 6.25
CA GLN A 22 4.75 -27.22 7.06
C GLN A 22 5.35 -26.08 6.23
N ARG A 23 5.87 -26.39 5.03
CA ARG A 23 6.45 -25.37 4.14
C ARG A 23 5.39 -24.36 3.72
N LYS A 24 4.20 -24.83 3.31
CA LYS A 24 3.07 -23.97 2.95
C LYS A 24 2.58 -23.11 4.12
N ALA A 25 2.58 -23.65 5.34
CA ALA A 25 2.21 -22.89 6.53
C ALA A 25 3.18 -21.73 6.79
N ILE A 26 4.48 -21.98 6.72
CA ILE A 26 5.52 -20.95 6.90
C ILE A 26 5.48 -19.90 5.79
N GLU A 27 5.32 -20.32 4.53
CA GLU A 27 5.18 -19.39 3.39
C GLU A 27 3.95 -18.50 3.56
N LYS A 28 2.82 -19.06 3.98
CA LYS A 28 1.60 -18.30 4.27
C LYS A 28 1.80 -17.33 5.43
N GLU A 29 2.41 -17.77 6.53
CA GLU A 29 2.69 -16.89 7.67
C GLU A 29 3.61 -15.74 7.28
N LYS A 30 4.65 -16.02 6.50
CA LYS A 30 5.57 -15.00 5.97
C LYS A 30 4.82 -13.99 5.09
N PHE A 31 3.98 -14.47 4.17
CA PHE A 31 3.18 -13.60 3.31
C PHE A 31 2.23 -12.70 4.11
N GLU A 32 1.53 -13.24 5.12
CA GLU A 32 0.64 -12.45 5.96
C GLU A 32 1.42 -11.38 6.77
N LYS A 33 2.62 -11.71 7.27
CA LYS A 33 3.50 -10.73 7.95
C LYS A 33 3.95 -9.61 7.03
N GLU A 34 4.39 -9.94 5.81
CA GLU A 34 4.79 -8.94 4.82
C GLU A 34 3.61 -8.04 4.41
N ARG A 35 2.40 -8.62 4.25
CA ARG A 35 1.19 -7.84 3.98
C ARG A 35 0.87 -6.89 5.11
N LEU A 36 0.90 -7.36 6.36
CA LEU A 36 0.64 -6.54 7.54
C LEU A 36 1.65 -5.40 7.67
N GLN A 37 2.94 -5.68 7.47
CA GLN A 37 4.00 -4.68 7.50
C GLN A 37 3.72 -3.57 6.47
N GLY A 38 3.35 -3.94 5.24
CA GLY A 38 3.01 -2.97 4.21
C GLY A 38 1.79 -2.10 4.54
N VAL A 39 0.78 -2.68 5.21
CA VAL A 39 -0.38 -1.93 5.70
C VAL A 39 0.03 -0.95 6.80
N LEU A 40 0.90 -1.36 7.72
CA LEU A 40 1.39 -0.49 8.81
C LEU A 40 2.24 0.66 8.28
N GLU A 41 3.12 0.42 7.32
CA GLU A 41 3.92 1.45 6.66
C GLU A 41 3.03 2.47 5.93
N MET A 42 2.02 1.97 5.20
CA MET A 42 1.04 2.83 4.53
C MET A 42 0.25 3.66 5.55
N ALA A 43 -0.22 3.06 6.64
CA ALA A 43 -0.92 3.77 7.71
C ALA A 43 -0.04 4.87 8.34
N GLY A 44 1.25 4.58 8.58
CA GLY A 44 2.21 5.55 9.07
C GLY A 44 2.40 6.73 8.11
N ALA A 45 2.63 6.45 6.83
CA ALA A 45 2.79 7.47 5.79
C ALA A 45 1.55 8.37 5.68
N VAL A 46 0.36 7.78 5.74
CA VAL A 46 -0.92 8.47 5.71
C VAL A 46 -1.11 9.38 6.91
N CYS A 47 -0.84 8.86 8.12
CA CYS A 47 -0.90 9.66 9.34
C CYS A 47 0.04 10.87 9.24
N HIS A 48 1.27 10.68 8.77
CA HIS A 48 2.21 11.77 8.57
C HIS A 48 1.70 12.81 7.57
N GLU A 49 1.16 12.37 6.43
CA GLU A 49 0.69 13.28 5.38
C GLU A 49 -0.58 14.07 5.79
N ILE A 50 -1.45 13.50 6.64
CA ILE A 50 -2.60 14.20 7.22
C ILE A 50 -2.16 15.16 8.34
N ASN A 51 -1.20 14.75 9.16
CA ASN A 51 -0.75 15.58 10.28
C ASN A 51 -0.05 16.86 9.82
N GLN A 52 0.63 16.85 8.67
CA GLN A 52 1.27 18.05 8.11
C GLN A 52 0.30 19.22 7.87
N PRO A 53 -0.75 19.10 7.04
CA PRO A 53 -1.73 20.17 6.85
C PRO A 53 -2.50 20.48 8.13
N LEU A 54 -2.73 19.50 9.02
CA LEU A 54 -3.37 19.74 10.31
C LEU A 54 -2.53 20.68 11.19
N GLN A 55 -1.22 20.44 11.28
CA GLN A 55 -0.31 21.30 12.02
C GLN A 55 -0.29 22.72 11.45
N ALA A 56 -0.36 22.87 10.12
CA ALA A 56 -0.47 24.17 9.48
C ALA A 56 -1.79 24.88 9.81
N ILE A 57 -2.91 24.16 9.82
CA ILE A 57 -4.22 24.71 10.24
C ILE A 57 -4.15 25.24 11.67
N LEU A 58 -3.56 24.47 12.59
CA LEU A 58 -3.37 24.89 13.98
C LEU A 58 -2.52 26.17 14.05
N GLY A 59 -1.36 26.20 13.38
CA GLY A 59 -0.51 27.40 13.38
C GLY A 59 -1.18 28.64 12.81
N TYR A 60 -1.92 28.54 11.70
CA TYR A 60 -2.67 29.68 11.18
C TYR A 60 -3.82 30.12 12.10
N SER A 61 -4.43 29.18 12.81
CA SER A 61 -5.47 29.47 13.80
C SER A 61 -4.89 30.20 15.00
N GLU A 62 -3.72 29.79 15.49
CA GLU A 62 -2.97 30.50 16.54
C GLU A 62 -2.61 31.93 16.11
N LEU A 63 -2.13 32.11 14.88
CA LEU A 63 -1.84 33.45 14.34
C LEU A 63 -3.08 34.35 14.25
N LEU A 64 -4.25 33.79 13.97
CA LEU A 64 -5.52 34.53 14.00
C LEU A 64 -5.92 34.91 15.43
N LEU A 65 -5.71 34.02 16.40
CA LEU A 65 -6.01 34.28 17.82
C LEU A 65 -5.08 35.34 18.43
N MET A 66 -3.83 35.44 17.96
CA MET A 66 -2.91 36.51 18.36
C MET A 66 -3.37 37.90 17.86
N GLY A 67 -4.25 37.94 16.86
CA GLY A 67 -4.78 39.15 16.26
C GLY A 67 -3.81 39.83 15.29
N SER A 68 -4.36 40.60 14.35
CA SER A 68 -3.58 41.46 13.46
C SER A 68 -4.35 42.74 13.16
N GLU A 69 -3.68 43.89 13.11
CA GLU A 69 -4.31 45.12 12.63
C GLU A 69 -4.64 45.07 11.13
N SER A 70 -4.03 44.13 10.39
CA SER A 70 -4.21 43.98 8.96
C SER A 70 -5.25 42.92 8.63
N ARG A 71 -6.44 43.36 8.20
CA ARG A 71 -7.48 42.47 7.63
C ARG A 71 -6.95 41.59 6.48
N TYR A 72 -5.98 42.08 5.72
CA TYR A 72 -5.35 41.30 4.64
C TYR A 72 -4.59 40.07 5.19
N ILE A 73 -3.88 40.22 6.31
CA ILE A 73 -3.15 39.12 6.96
C ILE A 73 -4.14 38.08 7.51
N GLU A 74 -5.20 38.53 8.19
CA GLU A 74 -6.24 37.63 8.70
C GLU A 74 -6.90 36.84 7.57
N GLN A 75 -7.28 37.53 6.49
CA GLN A 75 -7.92 36.88 5.35
C GLN A 75 -6.98 35.88 4.65
N ARG A 76 -5.68 36.18 4.59
CA ARG A 76 -4.66 35.25 4.09
C ARG A 76 -4.55 34.01 4.99
N ASN A 77 -4.54 34.15 6.31
CA ASN A 77 -4.48 33.02 7.24
C ASN A 77 -5.72 32.13 7.11
N ILE A 78 -6.92 32.72 7.00
CA ILE A 78 -8.17 31.97 6.77
C ILE A 78 -8.13 31.20 5.44
N GLN A 79 -7.63 31.81 4.36
CA GLN A 79 -7.47 31.13 3.07
C GLN A 79 -6.48 29.97 3.17
N SER A 80 -5.38 30.15 3.90
CA SER A 80 -4.43 29.08 4.15
C SER A 80 -5.08 27.90 4.89
N ILE A 81 -5.83 28.15 5.96
CA ILE A 81 -6.60 27.13 6.69
C ILE A 81 -7.53 26.36 5.73
N LYS A 82 -8.32 27.08 4.93
CA LYS A 82 -9.23 26.48 3.95
C LYS A 82 -8.49 25.57 2.96
N SER A 83 -7.33 26.03 2.47
CA SER A 83 -6.52 25.26 1.51
C SER A 83 -5.97 23.96 2.12
N GLN A 84 -5.52 24.00 3.36
CA GLN A 84 -4.99 22.83 4.07
C GLN A 84 -6.11 21.82 4.41
N ALA A 85 -7.29 22.31 4.82
CA ALA A 85 -8.46 21.45 5.03
C ALA A 85 -8.89 20.76 3.73
N ALA A 86 -8.87 21.48 2.60
CA ALA A 86 -9.14 20.89 1.28
C ALA A 86 -8.09 19.84 0.88
N ARG A 87 -6.81 20.04 1.25
CA ARG A 87 -5.75 19.04 1.03
C ARG A 87 -6.02 17.76 1.84
N ILE A 88 -6.40 17.86 3.11
CA ILE A 88 -6.82 16.70 3.92
C ILE A 88 -8.00 15.96 3.27
N GLY A 89 -8.98 16.70 2.75
CA GLY A 89 -10.10 16.12 1.99
C GLY A 89 -9.65 15.33 0.75
N LYS A 90 -8.62 15.78 0.04
CA LYS A 90 -8.04 15.05 -1.09
C LYS A 90 -7.33 13.77 -0.64
N ILE A 91 -6.55 13.83 0.45
CA ILE A 91 -5.83 12.67 1.00
C ILE A 91 -6.82 11.59 1.44
N THR A 92 -7.82 11.96 2.24
CA THR A 92 -8.88 11.05 2.72
C THR A 92 -9.68 10.44 1.56
N LYS A 93 -9.99 11.21 0.51
CA LYS A 93 -10.63 10.67 -0.70
C LYS A 93 -9.76 9.64 -1.42
N LYS A 94 -8.46 9.92 -1.59
CA LYS A 94 -7.52 8.96 -2.20
C LYS A 94 -7.46 7.66 -1.37
N LEU A 95 -7.42 7.78 -0.05
CA LEU A 95 -7.40 6.64 0.86
C LEU A 95 -8.65 5.77 0.78
N SER A 96 -9.83 6.39 0.71
CA SER A 96 -11.09 5.64 0.52
C SER A 96 -11.12 4.81 -0.77
N GLY A 97 -10.29 5.17 -1.76
CA GLY A 97 -10.13 4.41 -3.00
C GLY A 97 -9.20 3.20 -2.89
N ILE A 98 -8.37 3.12 -1.84
CA ILE A 98 -7.47 1.98 -1.58
C ILE A 98 -8.30 0.85 -0.97
N THR A 99 -9.03 0.13 -1.81
CA THR A 99 -9.86 -1.02 -1.41
C THR A 99 -9.14 -2.36 -1.61
N HIS A 100 -8.01 -2.37 -2.33
CA HIS A 100 -7.25 -3.59 -2.65
C HIS A 100 -5.74 -3.37 -2.51
N TYR A 101 -5.09 -4.21 -1.70
CA TYR A 101 -3.63 -4.30 -1.62
C TYR A 101 -3.08 -4.85 -2.94
N ARG A 102 -2.39 -4.02 -3.73
CA ARG A 102 -1.63 -4.44 -4.93
C ARG A 102 -0.14 -4.32 -4.63
N THR A 103 0.56 -5.44 -4.59
CA THR A 103 2.03 -5.49 -4.70
C THR A 103 2.39 -5.47 -6.17
N VAL A 104 3.21 -4.50 -6.59
CA VAL A 104 3.84 -4.53 -7.92
C VAL A 104 5.13 -5.33 -7.77
N ASP A 105 5.27 -6.42 -8.53
CA ASP A 105 6.52 -7.19 -8.56
C ASP A 105 7.58 -6.40 -9.34
N TYR A 106 8.50 -5.74 -8.63
CA TYR A 106 9.71 -5.19 -9.22
C TYR A 106 10.76 -6.32 -9.40
N PRO A 107 11.39 -6.47 -10.58
CA PRO A 107 12.52 -7.38 -10.75
C PRO A 107 13.76 -6.85 -10.01
N GLY A 108 13.90 -7.25 -8.74
CA GLY A 108 15.09 -6.96 -7.93
C GLY A 108 14.76 -6.63 -6.48
N LYS A 109 14.79 -7.66 -5.61
CA LYS A 109 14.93 -7.73 -4.13
C LYS A 109 14.43 -6.61 -3.18
N SER A 110 13.72 -5.59 -3.64
CA SER A 110 13.13 -4.54 -2.79
C SER A 110 11.75 -4.17 -3.35
N LYS A 111 10.69 -4.75 -2.77
CA LYS A 111 9.32 -4.31 -3.04
C LYS A 111 9.08 -3.00 -2.30
N ILE A 112 9.29 -1.88 -2.99
CA ILE A 112 8.85 -0.57 -2.50
C ILE A 112 7.36 -0.46 -2.83
N ILE A 113 6.54 -0.23 -1.82
CA ILE A 113 5.11 -0.01 -1.99
C ILE A 113 4.95 1.34 -2.70
N ASP A 114 4.39 1.32 -3.90
CA ASP A 114 4.05 2.54 -4.63
C ASP A 114 2.78 3.14 -4.02
N ILE A 115 2.96 4.13 -3.15
CA ILE A 115 1.88 4.81 -2.43
C ILE A 115 1.19 5.84 -3.34
N TRP A 116 1.79 6.23 -4.47
CA TRP A 116 1.36 7.41 -5.24
C TRP A 116 1.22 7.20 -6.75
N GLY A 117 1.54 6.04 -7.29
CA GLY A 117 1.58 5.84 -8.74
C GLY A 117 2.75 6.59 -9.38
N MET A 118 3.90 6.70 -8.71
CA MET A 118 5.07 7.42 -9.21
C MET A 118 5.82 6.68 -10.34
N GLY A 119 5.38 5.47 -10.71
CA GLY A 119 6.04 4.62 -11.70
C GLY A 119 5.82 4.92 -13.19
N ASN A 120 5.06 5.97 -13.57
CA ASN A 120 4.67 6.19 -14.97
C ASN A 120 5.24 7.45 -15.66
N ASP A 121 6.19 8.17 -15.06
CA ASP A 121 6.75 9.39 -15.68
C ASP A 121 8.19 9.22 -16.22
N THR A 122 8.51 8.08 -16.85
CA THR A 122 9.71 7.99 -17.69
C THR A 122 9.46 7.13 -18.92
N GLU A 123 8.88 7.77 -19.94
CA GLU A 123 9.01 7.34 -21.33
C GLU A 123 9.45 8.57 -22.15
N TYR A 124 10.74 8.64 -22.44
CA TYR A 124 11.36 9.27 -23.61
C TYR A 124 12.64 8.50 -23.94
#